data_AF-A0A524HEU1-F1
#
_entry.id   AF-A0A524HEU1-F1
#
_cell.length_a   1.000
_cell.length_b   1.000
_cell.length_c   1.000
_cell.angle_alpha   90.00
_cell.angle_beta   90.00
_cell.angle_gamma   90.00
#
_symmetry.space_group_name_H-M   'P 1'
#
loop_
_entity.id
_entity.type
_entity.pdbx_description
1 polymer ?
#
loop_
_entity_poly.entity_id
_entity_poly.type
_entity_poly.pdbx_seq_one_letter_code
_entity_poly.pdbx_strand_id
1 'polypeptide(L)' 'QRRLDAGGLNRLDAYDIDFHHRVRTGYLEMVQVDPSRWVVINADQTFDQVQCEIRENLQCRLDDWGF' A
#
# COMPACT_ATOMS: atom_id res chain seq x y z
N GLN A 1 5.34 1.63 15.38
CA GLN A 1 4.29 2.19 16.27
C GLN A 1 3.20 3.00 15.54
N ARG A 2 2.78 2.67 14.30
CA ARG A 2 1.75 3.44 13.55
C ARG A 2 0.30 2.93 13.72
N ARG A 3 0.09 1.67 14.14
CA ARG A 3 -1.26 1.04 14.19
C ARG A 3 -2.03 1.23 15.50
N LEU A 4 -1.38 1.66 16.59
CA LEU A 4 -2.05 1.85 17.88
C LEU A 4 -3.10 2.98 17.82
N ASP A 5 -2.90 3.96 16.95
CA ASP A 5 -3.77 5.14 16.83
C ASP A 5 -4.99 4.91 15.90
N ALA A 6 -5.09 3.75 15.24
CA ALA A 6 -6.01 3.51 14.11
C ALA A 6 -7.21 2.59 14.40
N GLY A 7 -7.60 2.41 15.68
CA GLY A 7 -8.83 1.67 16.03
C GLY A 7 -8.64 0.32 16.73
N GLY A 8 -7.58 0.17 17.53
CA GLY A 8 -7.37 -0.96 18.42
C GLY A 8 -6.72 -2.19 17.76
N LEU A 9 -6.10 -3.03 18.59
CA LEU A 9 -5.54 -4.33 18.20
C LEU A 9 -6.66 -5.24 17.73
N ASN A 10 -6.58 -5.72 16.49
CA ASN A 10 -7.47 -6.77 15.98
C ASN A 10 -6.70 -8.10 15.85
N ARG A 11 -7.43 -9.17 15.49
CA ARG A 11 -6.85 -10.52 15.35
C ARG A 11 -5.65 -10.58 14.41
N LEU A 12 -5.59 -9.73 13.38
CA LEU A 12 -4.49 -9.71 12.42
C LEU A 12 -3.21 -9.11 13.01
N ASP A 13 -3.31 -8.27 14.04
CA ASP A 13 -2.16 -7.67 14.71
C ASP A 13 -1.51 -8.59 15.74
N ALA A 14 -2.22 -9.65 16.14
CA ALA A 14 -1.72 -10.66 17.07
C ALA A 14 -0.89 -11.76 16.38
N TYR A 15 -0.77 -11.72 15.05
CA TYR A 15 0.04 -12.68 14.31
C TYR A 15 1.53 -12.35 14.39
N ASP A 16 2.36 -13.36 14.15
CA ASP A 16 3.82 -13.21 14.15
C ASP A 16 4.32 -12.35 12.97
N ILE A 17 5.58 -11.95 13.05
CA ILE A 17 6.23 -11.16 12.00
C ILE A 17 6.32 -11.92 10.66
N ASP A 18 6.42 -13.25 10.69
CA ASP A 18 6.50 -14.10 9.49
C ASP A 18 5.20 -14.08 8.70
N PHE A 19 4.05 -14.01 9.38
CA PHE A 19 2.75 -13.81 8.76
C PHE A 19 2.73 -12.49 7.99
N HIS A 20 3.20 -11.39 8.61
CA HIS A 20 3.27 -10.10 7.93
C HIS A 20 4.22 -10.11 6.74
N HIS A 21 5.36 -10.81 6.83
CA HIS A 21 6.27 -11.01 5.69
C HIS A 21 5.60 -11.77 4.55
N ARG A 22 4.91 -12.88 4.83
CA ARG A 22 4.17 -13.65 3.80
C ARG A 22 3.09 -12.81 3.14
N VAL A 23 2.34 -12.02 3.90
CA VAL A 23 1.32 -11.11 3.36
C VAL A 23 1.95 -10.08 2.42
N ARG A 24 3.06 -9.45 2.82
CA ARG A 24 3.78 -8.49 1.96
C ARG A 24 4.27 -9.17 0.67
N THR A 25 4.88 -10.34 0.77
CA THR A 25 5.34 -11.10 -0.39
C THR A 25 4.19 -11.42 -1.34
N GLY A 26 3.04 -11.90 -0.83
CA GLY A 26 1.87 -12.19 -1.67
C GLY A 26 1.34 -10.98 -2.43
N TYR A 27 1.33 -9.78 -1.81
CA TYR A 27 0.98 -8.55 -2.53
C TYR A 27 1.98 -8.24 -3.66
N LEU A 28 3.27 -8.37 -3.40
CA LEU A 28 4.30 -8.14 -4.42
C LEU A 28 4.22 -9.15 -5.56
N GLU A 29 3.92 -10.42 -5.28
CA GLU A 29 3.68 -11.44 -6.30
C GLU A 29 2.48 -11.06 -7.20
N MET A 30 1.38 -10.59 -6.61
CA MET A 30 0.22 -10.11 -7.39
C MET A 30 0.57 -8.92 -8.29
N VAL A 31 1.42 -8.01 -7.83
CA VAL A 31 1.93 -6.88 -8.64
C VAL A 31 2.73 -7.40 -9.83
N GLN A 32 3.55 -8.44 -9.66
CA GLN A 32 4.33 -9.01 -10.77
C GLN A 32 3.44 -9.74 -11.79
N VAL A 33 2.33 -10.34 -11.36
CA VAL A 33 1.39 -11.05 -12.25
C VAL A 33 0.65 -10.10 -13.19
N ASP A 34 0.26 -8.92 -12.71
CA ASP A 34 -0.46 -7.92 -13.52
C ASP A 34 0.01 -6.49 -13.20
N PRO A 35 1.22 -6.10 -13.66
CA PRO A 35 1.81 -4.81 -13.29
C PRO A 35 1.00 -3.60 -13.81
N SER A 36 0.12 -3.80 -14.79
CA SER A 36 -0.75 -2.74 -15.31
C SER A 36 -1.88 -2.36 -14.35
N ARG A 37 -2.33 -3.34 -13.55
CA ARG A 37 -3.45 -3.19 -12.63
C ARG A 37 -3.07 -2.57 -11.29
N TRP A 38 -1.83 -2.74 -10.86
CA TRP A 38 -1.41 -2.36 -9.51
C TRP A 38 -0.47 -1.15 -9.53
N VAL A 39 -0.58 -0.33 -8.47
CA VAL A 39 0.36 0.74 -8.17
C VAL A 39 0.96 0.46 -6.80
N VAL A 40 2.29 0.44 -6.72
CA VAL A 40 3.00 0.25 -5.45
C VAL A 40 3.49 1.61 -4.97
N ILE A 41 3.03 2.03 -3.79
CA ILE A 41 3.41 3.28 -3.15
C ILE A 41 4.36 2.97 -1.98
N ASN A 42 5.44 3.74 -1.84
CA ASN A 42 6.41 3.51 -0.77
C ASN A 42 5.97 4.10 0.57
N ALA A 43 5.34 3.28 1.41
CA ALA A 43 4.84 3.70 2.73
C ALA A 43 5.94 3.96 3.79
N ASP A 44 7.22 3.70 3.51
CA ASP A 44 8.33 3.99 4.42
C ASP A 44 8.72 5.48 4.40
N GLN A 45 8.21 6.25 3.43
CA GLN A 45 8.36 7.69 3.34
C GLN A 45 7.59 8.46 4.43
N THR A 46 7.73 9.79 4.43
CA THR A 46 6.90 10.67 5.28
C THR A 46 5.44 10.66 4.82
N PHE A 47 4.52 11.03 5.71
CA PHE A 47 3.10 11.10 5.39
C PHE A 47 2.81 11.99 4.17
N ASP A 48 3.44 13.17 4.11
CA ASP A 48 3.25 14.11 3.00
C ASP A 48 3.77 13.57 1.67
N GLN A 49 4.91 12.87 1.70
CA GLN A 49 5.48 12.22 0.51
C GLN A 49 4.56 11.11 -0.02
N VAL A 50 4.07 10.24 0.87
CA VAL A 50 3.09 9.20 0.52
C VAL A 50 1.81 9.82 -0.07
N GLN A 51 1.31 10.90 0.54
CA GLN A 51 0.14 11.62 0.02
C GLN A 51 0.38 12.22 -1.37
N CYS A 52 1.57 12.77 -1.61
CA CYS A 52 1.96 13.32 -2.91
C CYS A 52 2.00 12.22 -3.98
N GLU A 53 2.71 11.12 -3.69
CA GLU A 53 2.87 9.97 -4.60
C GLU A 53 1.52 9.36 -4.99
N ILE A 54 0.58 9.26 -4.04
CA ILE A 54 -0.79 8.79 -4.31
C ILE A 54 -1.53 9.73 -5.25
N ARG A 55 -1.48 11.05 -5.00
CA ARG A 55 -2.19 12.05 -5.82
C ARG A 55 -1.65 12.11 -7.24
N GLU A 56 -0.34 12.08 -7.40
CA GLU A 56 0.32 12.05 -8.71
C GLU A 56 -0.11 10.82 -9.50
N ASN A 57 -0.04 9.63 -8.90
CA ASN A 57 -0.47 8.40 -9.54
C ASN A 57 -1.96 8.38 -9.90
N LEU A 58 -2.81 8.96 -9.07
CA LEU A 58 -4.24 9.07 -9.34
C LEU A 58 -4.51 10.06 -10.47
N GLN A 59 -3.87 11.23 -10.47
CA GLN A 59 -4.06 12.25 -11.49
C GLN A 59 -3.67 11.72 -12.87
N CYS A 60 -2.50 11.09 -13.02
CA CYS A 60 -2.09 10.52 -14.30
C CYS A 60 -3.12 9.53 -14.87
N ARG A 61 -3.77 8.75 -13.99
CA ARG A 61 -4.81 7.78 -14.40
C ARG A 61 -6.13 8.44 -14.76
N LEU A 62 -6.50 9.49 -14.04
CA LEU A 62 -7.68 10.28 -14.38
C LEU A 62 -7.50 10.95 -15.75
N ASP A 63 -6.30 11.50 -16.02
CA ASP A 63 -5.95 12.09 -17.30
C ASP A 63 -6.01 11.04 -18.43
N ASP A 64 -5.46 9.84 -18.20
CA ASP A 64 -5.53 8.71 -19.15
C ASP A 64 -6.98 8.27 -19.44
N TRP A 65 -7.87 8.43 -18.47
CA TRP A 65 -9.30 8.16 -18.59
C TRP A 65 -10.11 9.34 -19.17
N GLY A 66 -9.46 10.49 -19.41
CA GLY A 66 -10.07 11.68 -19.99
C GLY A 66 -10.88 12.52 -19.01
N PHE A 67 -10.57 12.46 -17.71
CA PHE A 67 -11.12 13.36 -16.68
C PHE A 67 -10.32 14.65 -16.52
#